data_AF-A0A9D2DIL3-F1
#
_entry.id   AF-A0A9D2DIL3-F1
#
_cell.length_a   1.000
_cell.length_b   1.000
_cell.length_c   1.000
_cell.angle_alpha   90.00
_cell.angle_beta   90.00
_cell.angle_gamma   90.00
#
_symmetry.space_group_name_H-M   'P 1'
#
loop_
_entity.id
_entity.type
_entity.pdbx_description
1 polymer ?
#
loop_
_entity_poly.entity_id
_entity_poly.type
_entity_poly.pdbx_seq_one_letter_code
_entity_poly.pdbx_strand_id
1 'polypeptide(L)'
;MDISIILAPIASAVIGALVGALRESRRRSKDHDARRDAEHEALCMGMCEEMRSKLYAMHERYVVHGESMPYHEKERADKVYEVYHALGGNGTGTHVYQELMAAYVEGRGDAD
;
A
#
# COMPACT_ATOMS: atom_id res chain seq x y z
N MET A 1 -11.57 8.85 -65.65
CA MET A 1 -11.49 8.18 -64.33
C MET A 1 -10.97 9.23 -63.38
N ASP A 2 -11.85 9.83 -62.58
CA ASP A 2 -11.51 11.02 -61.80
C ASP A 2 -10.46 10.69 -60.74
N ILE A 3 -9.38 11.47 -60.70
CA ILE A 3 -8.27 11.37 -59.74
C ILE A 3 -8.79 11.31 -58.28
N SER A 4 -9.95 11.90 -58.03
CA SER A 4 -10.70 11.89 -56.77
C SER A 4 -11.03 10.49 -56.24
N ILE A 5 -11.27 9.51 -57.12
CA ILE A 5 -11.66 8.14 -56.72
C ILE A 5 -10.47 7.37 -56.12
N ILE A 6 -9.24 7.71 -56.49
CA ILE A 6 -8.02 7.04 -55.99
C ILE A 6 -7.42 7.76 -54.79
N LEU A 7 -7.49 9.10 -54.73
CA LEU A 7 -6.92 9.87 -53.61
C LEU A 7 -7.68 9.69 -52.30
N ALA A 8 -9.01 9.57 -52.35
CA ALA A 8 -9.87 9.44 -51.17
C ALA A 8 -9.58 8.19 -50.28
N PRO A 9 -9.41 6.97 -50.83
CA PRO A 9 -9.08 5.79 -50.00
C PRO A 9 -7.67 5.87 -49.42
N ILE A 10 -6.71 6.45 -50.14
CA ILE A 10 -5.32 6.62 -49.66
C ILE A 10 -5.30 7.60 -48.48
N ALA A 11 -5.97 8.75 -48.60
CA ALA A 11 -6.09 9.72 -47.52
C ALA A 11 -6.78 9.10 -46.29
N SER A 12 -7.83 8.31 -46.49
CA SER A 12 -8.56 7.62 -45.42
C SER A 12 -7.67 6.58 -44.70
N ALA A 13 -6.86 5.83 -45.45
CA ALA A 13 -5.93 4.85 -44.89
C ALA A 13 -4.85 5.52 -44.02
N VAL A 14 -4.31 6.66 -44.45
CA VAL A 14 -3.31 7.42 -43.68
C VAL A 14 -3.90 7.96 -42.37
N ILE A 15 -5.10 8.53 -42.43
CA ILE A 15 -5.81 9.04 -41.23
C ILE A 15 -6.13 7.86 -40.29
N GLY A 16 -6.61 6.74 -40.82
CA GLY A 16 -6.88 5.53 -40.04
C GLY A 16 -5.62 5.00 -39.35
N ALA A 17 -4.48 4.97 -40.03
CA ALA A 17 -3.21 4.54 -39.47
C ALA A 17 -2.73 5.46 -38.34
N LEU A 18 -2.84 6.79 -38.51
CA LEU A 18 -2.48 7.76 -37.48
C LEU A 18 -3.36 7.64 -36.23
N VAL A 19 -4.68 7.55 -36.41
CA VAL A 19 -5.62 7.36 -35.29
C VAL A 19 -5.36 6.02 -34.58
N GLY A 20 -5.09 4.96 -35.35
CA GLY A 20 -4.71 3.66 -34.82
C GLY A 20 -3.45 3.72 -33.96
N ALA A 21 -2.39 4.36 -34.46
CA ALA A 21 -1.13 4.53 -33.74
C ALA A 21 -1.30 5.35 -32.44
N LEU A 22 -2.09 6.44 -32.47
CA LEU A 22 -2.37 7.25 -31.28
C LEU A 22 -3.17 6.47 -30.23
N ARG A 23 -4.17 5.68 -30.65
CA ARG A 23 -4.98 4.86 -29.75
C ARG A 23 -4.16 3.74 -29.12
N GLU A 24 -3.31 3.09 -29.91
CA GLU A 24 -2.38 2.06 -29.45
C GLU A 24 -1.36 2.62 -28.44
N SER A 25 -0.78 3.80 -28.73
CA SER A 25 0.13 4.50 -27.81
C SER A 25 -0.54 4.80 -26.47
N ARG A 26 -1.76 5.36 -26.48
CA ARG A 26 -2.52 5.61 -25.25
C ARG A 26 -2.85 4.32 -24.49
N ARG A 27 -3.14 3.23 -25.20
CA ARG A 27 -3.47 1.94 -24.58
C ARG A 27 -2.25 1.33 -23.89
N ARG A 28 -1.07 1.45 -24.50
CA ARG A 28 0.21 1.03 -23.89
C ARG A 28 0.56 1.81 -22.64
N SER A 29 0.38 3.14 -22.67
CA SER A 29 0.58 3.97 -21.47
C SER A 29 -0.34 3.55 -20.34
N LYS A 30 -1.64 3.35 -20.63
CA LYS A 30 -2.60 2.89 -19.62
C LYS A 30 -2.28 1.50 -19.07
N ASP A 31 -1.85 0.55 -19.90
CA ASP A 31 -1.47 -0.79 -19.43
C ASP A 31 -0.24 -0.72 -18.52
N HIS A 32 0.73 0.11 -18.89
CA HIS A 32 1.93 0.32 -18.08
C HIS A 32 1.62 0.99 -16.73
N ASP A 33 0.79 2.03 -16.74
CA ASP A 33 0.36 2.71 -15.52
C ASP A 33 -0.46 1.76 -14.62
N ALA A 34 -1.41 1.00 -15.20
CA ALA A 34 -2.20 0.02 -14.46
C ALA A 34 -1.34 -1.10 -13.84
N ARG A 35 -0.29 -1.56 -14.53
CA ARG A 35 0.66 -2.53 -13.96
C ARG A 35 1.42 -1.94 -12.79
N ARG A 36 1.91 -0.70 -12.91
CA ARG A 36 2.62 -0.02 -11.83
C ARG A 36 1.73 0.20 -10.62
N ASP A 37 0.48 0.59 -10.84
CA ASP A 37 -0.51 0.77 -9.78
C ASP A 37 -0.79 -0.56 -9.07
N ALA A 38 -0.98 -1.65 -9.83
CA ALA A 38 -1.19 -2.99 -9.26
C ALA A 38 0.04 -3.52 -8.49
N GLU A 39 1.25 -3.29 -9.01
CA GLU A 39 2.50 -3.62 -8.32
C GLU A 39 2.66 -2.81 -7.02
N HIS A 40 2.35 -1.51 -7.08
CA HIS A 40 2.41 -0.64 -5.91
C HIS A 40 1.39 -1.05 -4.85
N GLU A 41 0.16 -1.37 -5.26
CA GLU A 41 -0.89 -1.87 -4.36
C GLU A 41 -0.46 -3.17 -3.68
N ALA A 42 0.11 -4.12 -4.42
CA ALA A 42 0.63 -5.36 -3.86
C ALA A 42 1.74 -5.14 -2.82
N LEU A 43 2.64 -4.18 -3.07
CA LEU A 43 3.68 -3.79 -2.10
C LEU A 43 3.08 -3.15 -0.85
N CYS A 44 2.09 -2.27 -1.01
CA CYS A 44 1.37 -1.65 0.10
C CYS A 44 0.65 -2.70 0.97
N MET A 45 -0.03 -3.66 0.34
CA MET A 45 -0.68 -4.77 1.06
C MET A 45 0.34 -5.62 1.82
N GLY A 46 1.46 -5.99 1.19
CA GLY A 46 2.52 -6.75 1.84
C GLY A 46 3.12 -6.02 3.04
N MET A 47 3.37 -4.72 2.90
CA MET A 47 3.88 -3.88 3.99
C MET A 47 2.85 -3.72 5.13
N CYS A 48 1.56 -3.60 4.79
CA CYS A 48 0.48 -3.53 5.77
C CYS A 48 0.43 -4.82 6.62
N GLU A 49 0.50 -5.99 5.97
CA GLU A 49 0.54 -7.29 6.67
C GLU A 49 1.80 -7.46 7.53
N GLU A 50 2.95 -6.96 7.08
CA GLU A 50 4.18 -6.96 7.86
C GLU A 50 4.07 -6.07 9.11
N MET A 51 3.51 -4.86 9.00
CA MET A 51 3.26 -4.01 10.17
C MET A 51 2.25 -4.65 11.12
N ARG A 52 1.20 -5.29 10.57
CA ARG A 52 0.24 -6.06 11.38
C ARG A 52 0.95 -7.17 12.15
N SER A 53 1.78 -7.97 11.48
CA SER A 53 2.58 -9.03 12.13
C SER A 53 3.42 -8.49 13.29
N LYS A 54 4.06 -7.33 13.13
CA LYS A 54 4.82 -6.66 14.20
C LYS A 54 3.94 -6.25 15.39
N LEU A 55 2.75 -5.69 15.16
CA LEU A 55 1.80 -5.39 16.24
C LEU A 55 1.43 -6.65 17.03
N TYR A 56 1.13 -7.74 16.33
CA TYR A 56 0.80 -9.02 16.96
C TYR A 56 1.97 -9.60 17.75
N ALA A 57 3.19 -9.53 17.22
CA ALA A 57 4.38 -10.01 17.94
C ALA A 57 4.66 -9.18 19.22
N MET A 58 4.47 -7.86 19.17
CA MET A 58 4.55 -7.02 20.37
C MET A 58 3.45 -7.37 21.36
N HIS A 59 2.23 -7.59 20.87
CA HIS A 59 1.08 -7.93 21.70
C HIS A 59 1.26 -9.26 22.42
N GLU A 60 1.72 -10.28 21.71
CA GLU A 60 2.07 -11.57 22.30
C GLU A 60 3.09 -11.39 23.44
N ARG A 61 4.13 -10.59 23.21
CA ARG A 61 5.17 -10.32 24.20
C ARG A 61 4.67 -9.57 25.44
N TYR A 62 4.03 -8.42 25.23
CA TYR A 62 3.74 -7.49 26.34
C TYR A 62 2.37 -7.69 26.98
N VAL A 63 1.41 -8.24 26.24
CA VAL A 63 0.03 -8.45 26.72
C VAL A 63 -0.21 -9.91 27.07
N VAL A 64 0.15 -10.85 26.18
CA VAL A 64 -0.10 -12.28 26.41
C VAL A 64 0.90 -12.88 27.40
N HIS A 65 2.20 -12.61 27.24
CA HIS A 65 3.22 -13.06 28.19
C HIS A 65 3.39 -12.15 29.41
N GLY A 66 2.80 -10.95 29.38
CA GLY A 66 2.82 -10.01 30.49
C GLY A 66 4.20 -9.40 30.76
N GLU A 67 5.10 -9.39 29.78
CA GLU A 67 6.36 -8.65 29.91
C GLU A 67 6.07 -7.14 30.06
N SER A 68 6.91 -6.47 30.83
CA SER A 68 6.80 -5.03 30.99
C SER A 68 7.12 -4.30 29.68
N MET A 69 6.27 -3.33 29.30
CA MET A 69 6.41 -2.60 28.04
C MET A 69 7.02 -1.22 28.29
N PRO A 70 8.35 -1.03 28.08
CA PRO A 70 8.98 0.27 28.29
C PRO A 70 8.46 1.31 27.28
N TYR A 71 8.57 2.60 27.63
CA TYR A 71 8.05 3.70 26.79
C TYR A 71 8.58 3.70 25.36
N HIS A 72 9.84 3.32 25.12
CA HIS A 72 10.39 3.26 23.77
C HIS A 72 9.71 2.18 22.89
N GLU A 73 9.22 1.09 23.49
CA GLU A 73 8.42 0.09 22.77
C GLU A 73 7.00 0.59 22.53
N LYS A 74 6.44 1.43 23.40
CA LYS A 74 5.16 2.11 23.13
C LYS A 74 5.27 3.06 21.95
N GLU A 75 6.32 3.89 21.90
CA GLU A 75 6.59 4.74 20.75
C GLU A 75 6.83 3.95 19.46
N ARG A 76 7.47 2.78 19.56
CA ARG A 76 7.67 1.88 18.43
C ARG A 76 6.34 1.29 17.95
N ALA A 77 5.48 0.83 18.86
CA ALA A 77 4.15 0.34 18.54
C ALA A 77 3.28 1.43 17.89
N ASP A 78 3.41 2.68 18.34
CA ASP A 78 2.72 3.83 17.75
C ASP A 78 3.12 4.05 16.28
N LYS A 79 4.43 4.11 16.00
CA LYS A 79 4.94 4.25 14.62
C LYS A 79 4.53 3.09 13.71
N VAL A 80 4.56 1.85 14.23
CA VAL A 80 4.12 0.68 13.47
C VAL A 80 2.62 0.78 13.16
N TYR A 81 1.82 1.21 14.14
CA TYR A 81 0.38 1.40 13.97
C TYR A 81 0.05 2.52 12.99
N GLU A 82 0.73 3.66 13.05
CA GLU A 82 0.53 4.77 12.11
C GLU A 82 0.73 4.32 10.66
N VAL A 83 1.81 3.60 10.38
CA VAL A 83 2.09 3.05 9.04
C VAL A 83 1.05 2.00 8.65
N TYR A 84 0.70 1.09 9.56
CA TYR A 84 -0.34 0.08 9.34
C TYR A 84 -1.68 0.73 8.96
N HIS A 85 -2.11 1.73 9.72
CA HIS A 85 -3.38 2.41 9.52
C HIS A 85 -3.39 3.22 8.22
N ALA A 86 -2.29 3.93 7.93
CA ALA A 86 -2.14 4.67 6.69
C ALA A 86 -2.19 3.77 5.43
N LEU A 87 -1.76 2.51 5.55
CA LEU A 87 -1.82 1.52 4.48
C LEU A 87 -3.17 0.80 4.35
N GLY A 88 -4.20 1.23 5.07
CA GLY A 88 -5.53 0.62 5.01
C GLY A 88 -5.77 -0.49 6.03
N GLY A 89 -5.02 -0.48 7.14
CA GLY A 89 -5.20 -1.39 8.26
C GLY A 89 -6.65 -1.47 8.78
N ASN A 90 -7.01 -2.62 9.33
CA ASN A 90 -8.36 -2.93 9.80
C ASN A 90 -8.53 -2.72 11.32
N GLY A 91 -9.79 -2.76 11.78
CA GLY A 91 -10.14 -2.54 13.19
C GLY A 91 -9.57 -3.56 14.17
N THR A 92 -9.21 -4.77 13.72
CA THR A 92 -8.59 -5.77 14.60
C THR A 92 -7.16 -5.35 14.96
N GLY A 93 -6.39 -4.86 14.00
CA GLY A 93 -5.04 -4.31 14.28
C GLY A 93 -5.09 -3.09 15.19
N THR A 94 -6.12 -2.24 15.05
CA THR A 94 -6.36 -1.11 15.97
C THR A 94 -6.62 -1.57 17.39
N HIS A 95 -7.42 -2.63 17.59
CA HIS A 95 -7.69 -3.16 18.93
C HIS A 95 -6.41 -3.71 19.58
N VAL A 96 -5.60 -4.45 18.82
CA VAL A 96 -4.29 -4.96 19.27
C VAL A 96 -3.37 -3.82 19.72
N TYR A 97 -3.32 -2.73 18.94
CA TYR A 97 -2.56 -1.53 19.31
C TYR A 97 -3.09 -0.87 20.60
N GLN A 98 -4.40 -0.78 20.78
CA GLN A 98 -4.99 -0.21 22.00
C GLN A 98 -4.61 -1.03 23.25
N GLU A 99 -4.64 -2.35 23.15
CA GLU A 99 -4.20 -3.24 24.23
C GLU A 99 -2.71 -3.04 24.56
N LEU A 100 -1.86 -2.87 23.55
CA LEU A 100 -0.44 -2.52 23.74
C LEU A 100 -0.26 -1.17 24.45
N MET A 101 -1.04 -0.16 24.08
CA MET A 101 -0.98 1.14 24.74
C MET A 101 -1.44 1.07 26.20
N ALA A 102 -2.39 0.18 26.51
CA ALA A 102 -2.85 -0.09 27.87
C ALA A 102 -1.90 -0.98 28.69
N ALA A 103 -0.94 -1.68 28.06
CA ALA A 103 -0.02 -2.58 28.75
C ALA A 103 0.82 -1.84 29.82
N TYR A 104 1.08 -2.52 30.93
CA TYR A 104 1.83 -1.98 32.07
C TYR A 104 3.26 -1.56 31.68
N VAL A 105 3.69 -0.43 32.25
CA VAL A 105 5.07 0.06 32.19
C VAL A 105 5.67 -0.09 33.58
N GLU A 106 6.67 -0.94 33.73
CA GLU A 106 7.45 -1.01 34.97
C GLU A 106 8.24 0.27 35.12
N GLY A 107 7.96 1.00 36.19
CA GLY A 107 8.80 2.10 36.63
C GLY A 107 10.19 1.54 36.92
N ARG A 108 11.23 2.22 36.42
CA ARG A 108 12.64 2.07 36.82
C ARG A 108 12.68 1.65 38.29
N GLY A 109 13.07 0.39 38.53
CA GLY A 109 12.95 -0.27 39.82
C GLY A 109 13.31 0.67 40.96
N ASP A 110 12.43 0.70 41.95
CA ASP A 110 12.73 1.22 43.27
C ASP A 110 14.04 0.54 43.72
N ALA A 111 15.12 1.30 43.62
CA ALA A 111 16.37 0.97 44.26
C ALA A 111 16.16 1.25 45.75
N ASP A 112 15.78 0.21 46.49
CA ASP A 112 15.96 0.11 47.95
C ASP A 112 16.86 -1.11 48.23
#